data_AF-A0A8H4QDJ0-F1
#
_entry.id   AF-A0A8H4QDJ0-F1
#
_cell.length_a   1.000
_cell.length_b   1.000
_cell.length_c   1.000
_cell.angle_alpha   90.00
_cell.angle_beta   90.00
_cell.angle_gamma   90.00
#
_symmetry.space_group_name_H-M   'P 1'
#
loop_
_entity.id
_entity.type
_entity.pdbx_description
1 polymer ?
#
loop_
_entity_poly.entity_id
_entity_poly.type
_entity_poly.pdbx_seq_one_letter_code
_entity_poly.pdbx_strand_id
1 'polypeptide(L)'
;MDTVRYLGKVYEPDTLDTRFTTSSSVPYETVVDGRRRERDGKASASAKQLLTPEFCLYYLIIWTVVPWMFWIAYDVSRPSDPRYAKYERYLSPGWIPGRKVDVSDSQYHTFRQNVPFMAGFLVCHPLLRLAWNAFYRKPGTSSLASGGTPRLLERVSFDYYFAILFLVILHGVSALKVLAILHINYRIAKGLPRRFVPAATWVFNIGILFANDIYQGYHLKPMAARFAPGDSNLVRWAGWLDGHGGLMARWEVLFNISVLRLISFNMDYYWSFDGRHAESLEKQLDRASLSEKERISTGAEPGDYSFRNYVAYAVYAPLYLAGPILTFNDYVAQSRHRAASIESARTLRYGLRLLLALLAMEVVLHIDYVGAIAKASPDWGSYTPAQLSLLSLFNLHVIWLKLLLPWRLFRLWALVDGIDPPENMVRCVSNNYSTQLFWRAWHRSYNRWLIRYLYGPLIGYPMAVKGGGGRWRSLARAVLTYLTVFTFVALWHDIQMRLLIWGWLIVVFMLPEWTAVWLFPRRQWESRPVAYRLLCGVGGVMNVLLMMSANLVGFAVGLDGLQSIIRGIFRDWSGFVFLFTACSCLFVGVQVMFRLRESERKRGVTLRC
;
A
#
# COMPACT_ATOMS: atom_id res chain seq x y z
N MET A 1 -4.24 -18.31 -30.20
CA MET A 1 -4.06 -16.83 -30.20
C MET A 1 -4.84 -16.15 -29.08
N ASP A 2 -6.02 -16.65 -28.69
CA ASP A 2 -6.85 -16.03 -27.64
C ASP A 2 -6.26 -16.10 -26.23
N THR A 3 -5.57 -17.18 -25.86
CA THR A 3 -4.90 -17.31 -24.56
C THR A 3 -3.80 -16.27 -24.37
N VAL A 4 -2.95 -16.05 -25.39
CA VAL A 4 -1.89 -15.03 -25.36
C VAL A 4 -2.49 -13.63 -25.27
N ARG A 5 -3.57 -13.36 -26.01
CA ARG A 5 -4.31 -12.09 -25.94
C ARG A 5 -4.94 -11.87 -24.57
N TYR A 6 -5.48 -12.91 -23.95
CA TYR A 6 -6.04 -12.85 -22.59
C TYR A 6 -4.94 -12.62 -21.54
N LEU A 7 -3.80 -13.32 -21.64
CA LEU A 7 -2.65 -13.11 -20.77
C LEU A 7 -2.08 -11.69 -20.90
N GLY A 8 -2.06 -11.13 -22.11
CA GLY A 8 -1.69 -9.72 -22.33
C GLY A 8 -2.58 -8.74 -21.54
N LYS A 9 -3.88 -9.02 -21.46
CA LYS A 9 -4.84 -8.20 -20.70
C LYS A 9 -4.66 -8.24 -19.19
N VAL A 10 -3.95 -9.23 -18.64
CA VAL A 10 -3.67 -9.34 -17.20
C VAL A 10 -2.79 -8.18 -16.72
N TYR A 11 -1.87 -7.73 -17.58
CA TYR A 11 -0.92 -6.66 -17.26
C TYR A 11 -1.39 -5.26 -17.67
N GLU A 12 -2.58 -5.12 -18.26
CA GLU A 12 -3.18 -3.82 -18.55
C GLU A 12 -3.35 -2.99 -17.26
N PRO A 13 -3.11 -1.67 -17.29
CA PRO A 13 -3.33 -0.80 -16.14
C PRO A 13 -4.76 -0.84 -15.61
N ASP A 14 -5.76 -0.98 -16.49
CA ASP A 14 -7.19 -1.05 -16.13
C ASP A 14 -7.51 -2.30 -15.28
N THR A 15 -6.89 -3.44 -15.60
CA THR A 15 -6.99 -4.66 -14.80
C THR A 15 -6.50 -4.42 -13.37
N LEU A 16 -5.44 -3.63 -13.22
CA LEU A 16 -4.86 -3.32 -11.93
C LEU A 16 -5.77 -2.37 -11.13
N ASP A 17 -6.12 -1.22 -11.71
CA ASP A 17 -7.01 -0.23 -11.12
C ASP A 17 -7.59 0.65 -12.25
N THR A 18 -8.92 0.76 -12.32
CA THR A 18 -9.62 1.56 -13.33
C THR A 18 -9.30 3.05 -13.21
N ARG A 19 -8.85 3.49 -12.02
CA ARG A 19 -8.40 4.86 -11.73
C ARG A 19 -7.14 5.25 -12.51
N PHE A 20 -6.49 4.31 -13.19
CA PHE A 20 -5.29 4.56 -13.98
C PHE A 20 -5.58 4.91 -15.43
N THR A 21 -6.75 4.51 -15.92
CA THR A 21 -7.23 4.79 -17.29
C THR A 21 -8.35 5.83 -17.29
N THR A 22 -9.03 5.99 -16.15
CA THR A 22 -10.14 6.92 -15.97
C THR A 22 -9.81 7.95 -14.91
N SER A 23 -10.05 9.24 -15.21
CA SER A 23 -9.90 10.30 -14.21
C SER A 23 -10.84 10.08 -13.03
N SER A 24 -10.36 10.31 -11.81
CA SER A 24 -11.17 10.22 -10.58
C SER A 24 -12.38 11.15 -10.55
N SER A 25 -12.44 12.14 -11.44
CA SER A 25 -13.55 13.09 -11.59
C SER A 25 -14.61 12.69 -12.62
N VAL A 26 -14.45 11.53 -13.27
CA VAL A 26 -15.37 11.03 -14.29
C VAL A 26 -16.11 9.81 -13.74
N PRO A 27 -17.45 9.78 -13.76
CA PRO A 27 -18.24 8.59 -13.48
C PRO A 27 -17.82 7.40 -14.33
N TYR A 28 -17.47 6.27 -13.71
CA TYR A 28 -16.98 5.11 -14.46
C TYR A 28 -18.07 4.46 -15.34
N GLU A 29 -19.35 4.62 -15.00
CA GLU A 29 -20.47 4.14 -15.83
C GLU A 29 -20.41 4.67 -17.26
N THR A 30 -20.10 5.97 -17.41
CA THR A 30 -19.94 6.60 -18.73
C THR A 30 -18.82 5.95 -19.57
N VAL A 31 -17.78 5.44 -18.90
CA VAL A 31 -16.68 4.71 -19.55
C VAL A 31 -17.12 3.31 -19.96
N VAL A 32 -17.88 2.61 -19.12
CA VAL A 32 -18.45 1.29 -19.46
C VAL A 32 -19.38 1.39 -20.66
N ASP A 33 -20.26 2.40 -20.68
CA ASP A 33 -21.17 2.66 -21.78
C ASP A 33 -20.42 3.07 -23.06
N GLY A 34 -19.37 3.88 -22.93
CA GLY A 34 -18.46 4.20 -24.02
C GLY A 34 -17.78 2.97 -24.62
N ARG A 35 -17.22 2.08 -23.78
CA ARG A 35 -16.60 0.81 -24.23
C ARG A 35 -17.60 -0.12 -24.91
N ARG A 36 -18.86 -0.13 -24.47
CA ARG A 36 -19.93 -0.91 -25.13
C ARG A 36 -20.19 -0.36 -26.53
N ARG A 37 -20.30 0.96 -26.70
CA ARG A 37 -20.50 1.62 -28.00
C ARG A 37 -19.31 1.48 -28.94
N GLU A 38 -18.07 1.55 -28.43
CA GLU A 38 -16.86 1.32 -29.22
C GLU A 38 -16.68 -0.14 -29.65
N ARG A 39 -17.27 -1.11 -28.94
CA ARG A 39 -17.24 -2.51 -29.36
C ARG A 39 -17.98 -2.74 -30.69
N ASP A 40 -18.87 -1.83 -31.06
CA ASP A 40 -19.65 -1.83 -32.30
C ASP A 40 -19.00 -0.97 -33.42
N GLY A 41 -17.86 -0.32 -33.16
CA GLY A 41 -17.17 0.56 -34.11
C GLY A 41 -15.65 0.37 -34.13
N LYS A 42 -15.08 0.11 -35.31
CA LYS A 42 -13.66 -0.14 -35.64
C LYS A 42 -12.60 0.26 -34.59
N ALA A 43 -11.73 -0.70 -34.28
CA ALA A 43 -10.55 -0.55 -33.45
C ALA A 43 -9.62 0.57 -33.96
N SER A 44 -9.35 1.55 -33.09
CA SER A 44 -8.30 2.55 -33.32
C SER A 44 -6.93 1.87 -33.32
N ALA A 45 -6.23 1.97 -34.45
CA ALA A 45 -4.88 1.47 -34.62
C ALA A 45 -3.91 2.31 -33.77
N SER A 46 -3.41 1.74 -32.67
CA SER A 46 -2.26 2.31 -31.97
C SER A 46 -1.07 2.30 -32.94
N ALA A 47 -0.64 3.48 -33.37
CA ALA A 47 0.56 3.64 -34.20
C ALA A 47 1.75 2.90 -33.54
N LYS A 48 2.33 1.94 -34.24
CA LYS A 48 3.57 1.27 -33.82
C LYS A 48 4.66 2.33 -33.81
N GLN A 49 5.06 2.78 -32.62
CA GLN A 49 6.22 3.66 -32.47
C GLN A 49 7.46 2.90 -32.94
N LEU A 50 8.10 3.36 -34.03
CA LEU A 50 9.39 2.83 -34.46
C LEU A 50 10.39 2.92 -33.29
N LEU A 51 11.12 1.82 -33.05
CA LEU A 51 12.24 1.84 -32.13
C LEU A 51 13.37 2.66 -32.76
N THR A 52 13.85 3.66 -32.02
CA THR A 52 15.05 4.41 -32.37
C THR A 52 16.28 3.56 -32.04
N PRO A 53 17.39 3.64 -32.80
CA PRO A 53 18.61 2.84 -32.54
C PRO A 53 19.12 2.95 -31.10
N GLU A 54 19.06 4.15 -30.50
CA GLU A 54 19.37 4.39 -29.08
C GLU A 54 18.59 3.46 -28.14
N PHE A 55 17.28 3.31 -28.36
CA PHE A 55 16.43 2.49 -27.51
C PHE A 55 16.55 1.00 -27.82
N CYS A 56 16.89 0.61 -29.06
CA CYS A 56 17.29 -0.77 -29.35
C CYS A 56 18.50 -1.17 -28.50
N LEU A 57 19.53 -0.31 -28.41
CA LEU A 57 20.69 -0.54 -27.56
C LEU A 57 20.28 -0.64 -26.08
N TYR A 58 19.44 0.27 -25.59
CA TYR A 58 18.96 0.21 -24.20
C TYR A 58 18.21 -1.09 -23.90
N TYR A 59 17.34 -1.56 -24.79
CA TYR A 59 16.66 -2.84 -24.61
C TYR A 59 17.63 -4.02 -24.66
N LEU A 60 18.63 -4.00 -25.56
CA LEU A 60 19.68 -5.03 -25.61
C LEU A 60 20.43 -5.10 -24.27
N ILE A 61 20.84 -3.96 -23.71
CA ILE A 61 21.51 -3.89 -22.41
C ILE A 61 20.61 -4.46 -21.30
N ILE A 62 19.32 -4.12 -21.27
CA ILE A 62 18.39 -4.68 -20.27
C ILE A 62 18.26 -6.20 -20.42
N TRP A 63 18.14 -6.69 -21.66
CA TRP A 63 18.02 -8.12 -21.96
C TRP A 63 19.26 -8.94 -21.56
N THR A 64 20.45 -8.33 -21.53
CA THR A 64 21.69 -9.01 -21.10
C THR A 64 21.95 -8.82 -19.61
N VAL A 65 21.80 -7.60 -19.10
CA VAL A 65 22.14 -7.24 -17.71
C VAL A 65 21.16 -7.86 -16.72
N VAL A 66 19.84 -7.87 -16.99
CA VAL A 66 18.87 -8.40 -16.02
C VAL A 66 19.10 -9.90 -15.74
N PRO A 67 19.23 -10.80 -16.74
CA PRO A 67 19.59 -12.19 -16.47
C PRO A 67 20.91 -12.34 -15.72
N TRP A 68 21.91 -11.51 -16.03
CA TRP A 68 23.20 -11.51 -15.33
C TRP A 68 23.07 -11.11 -13.85
N MET A 69 22.17 -10.16 -13.55
CA MET A 69 21.88 -9.77 -12.16
C MET A 69 21.34 -10.95 -11.36
N PHE A 70 20.35 -11.68 -11.91
CA PHE A 70 19.83 -12.90 -11.29
C PHE A 70 20.91 -13.97 -11.17
N TRP A 71 21.77 -14.13 -12.18
CA TRP A 71 22.87 -15.09 -12.13
C TRP A 71 23.81 -14.82 -10.95
N ILE A 72 24.22 -13.58 -10.70
CA ILE A 72 25.11 -13.25 -9.57
C ILE A 72 24.46 -13.58 -8.22
N ALA A 73 23.18 -13.28 -8.04
CA ALA A 73 22.45 -13.59 -6.81
C ALA A 73 22.25 -15.10 -6.63
N TYR A 74 21.99 -15.81 -7.73
CA TYR A 74 21.90 -17.25 -7.76
C TYR A 74 23.24 -17.92 -7.44
N ASP A 75 24.34 -17.42 -8.01
CA ASP A 75 25.70 -17.98 -7.91
C ASP A 75 26.12 -18.17 -6.44
N VAL A 76 25.82 -17.16 -5.61
CA VAL A 76 26.07 -17.14 -4.16
C VAL A 76 25.01 -17.88 -3.34
N SER A 77 23.89 -18.27 -3.96
CA SER A 77 22.79 -19.01 -3.33
C SER A 77 22.87 -20.53 -3.60
N ARG A 78 23.91 -21.02 -4.28
CA ARG A 78 24.07 -22.44 -4.59
C ARG A 78 24.65 -23.23 -3.41
N PRO A 79 24.29 -24.53 -3.27
CA PRO A 79 24.92 -25.42 -2.29
C PRO A 79 26.44 -25.56 -2.45
N SER A 80 26.97 -25.30 -3.65
CA SER A 80 28.41 -25.33 -3.95
C SER A 80 29.17 -24.09 -3.46
N ASP A 81 28.48 -23.03 -3.03
CA ASP A 81 29.13 -21.85 -2.45
C ASP A 81 29.67 -22.20 -1.05
N PRO A 82 30.93 -21.87 -0.73
CA PRO A 82 31.53 -22.21 0.57
C PRO A 82 30.83 -21.54 1.76
N ARG A 83 30.02 -20.49 1.53
CA ARG A 83 29.27 -19.78 2.56
C ARG A 83 27.88 -20.39 2.80
N TYR A 84 27.44 -21.35 1.99
CA TYR A 84 26.09 -21.91 2.03
C TYR A 84 25.70 -22.47 3.40
N ALA A 85 26.61 -23.24 4.03
CA ALA A 85 26.41 -23.85 5.34
C ALA A 85 26.08 -22.83 6.45
N LYS A 86 26.47 -21.56 6.28
CA LYS A 86 26.26 -20.49 7.28
C LYS A 86 24.79 -20.05 7.36
N TYR A 87 24.04 -20.13 6.27
CA TYR A 87 22.64 -19.69 6.22
C TYR A 87 21.64 -20.81 5.94
N GLU A 88 22.11 -22.03 5.65
CA GLU A 88 21.27 -23.20 5.36
C GLU A 88 20.19 -23.46 6.42
N ARG A 89 20.47 -23.17 7.70
CA ARG A 89 19.51 -23.29 8.80
C ARG A 89 18.24 -22.45 8.66
N TYR A 90 18.24 -21.43 7.79
CA TYR A 90 17.07 -20.60 7.49
C TYR A 90 16.31 -21.07 6.24
N LEU A 91 16.70 -22.20 5.66
CA LEU A 91 16.06 -22.79 4.49
C LEU A 91 15.25 -24.02 4.89
N SER A 92 14.10 -24.22 4.27
CA SER A 92 13.29 -25.43 4.43
C SER A 92 13.18 -26.20 3.11
N PRO A 93 12.79 -27.49 3.12
CA PRO A 93 12.43 -28.20 1.89
C PRO A 93 11.41 -27.39 1.07
N GLY A 94 11.72 -27.20 -0.21
CA GLY A 94 10.89 -26.48 -1.17
C GLY A 94 10.12 -27.44 -2.08
N TRP A 95 9.20 -26.90 -2.89
CA TRP A 95 8.44 -27.69 -3.87
C TRP A 95 9.12 -27.74 -5.24
N ILE A 96 10.11 -26.88 -5.50
CA ILE A 96 10.92 -26.92 -6.71
C ILE A 96 11.98 -28.03 -6.56
N PRO A 97 12.04 -29.03 -7.47
CA PRO A 97 12.98 -30.13 -7.36
C PRO A 97 14.43 -29.67 -7.21
N GLY A 98 15.13 -30.21 -6.22
CA GLY A 98 16.54 -29.88 -5.95
C GLY A 98 16.78 -28.49 -5.34
N ARG A 99 15.74 -27.73 -4.99
CA ARG A 99 15.87 -26.40 -4.35
C ARG A 99 15.12 -26.33 -3.03
N LYS A 100 15.80 -25.77 -2.01
CA LYS A 100 15.17 -25.36 -0.76
C LYS A 100 14.44 -24.03 -0.96
N VAL A 101 13.61 -23.65 -0.01
CA VAL A 101 12.95 -22.33 0.04
C VAL A 101 13.46 -21.52 1.22
N ASP A 102 13.72 -20.24 0.98
CA ASP A 102 14.08 -19.29 2.02
C ASP A 102 12.86 -18.98 2.92
N VAL A 103 12.97 -19.29 4.21
CA VAL A 103 11.94 -19.04 5.24
C VAL A 103 12.43 -18.07 6.32
N SER A 104 13.48 -17.29 6.02
CA SER A 104 14.12 -16.37 6.96
C SER A 104 13.23 -15.21 7.41
N ASP A 105 12.36 -14.68 6.53
CA ASP A 105 11.41 -13.61 6.84
C ASP A 105 10.17 -14.18 7.53
N SER A 106 10.02 -13.92 8.83
CA SER A 106 8.91 -14.48 9.63
C SER A 106 7.55 -13.94 9.21
N GLN A 107 7.46 -12.68 8.79
CA GLN A 107 6.20 -12.06 8.39
C GLN A 107 5.66 -12.72 7.12
N TYR A 108 6.51 -12.86 6.09
CA TYR A 108 6.11 -13.53 4.86
C TYR A 108 5.90 -15.03 5.08
N HIS A 109 6.72 -15.69 5.91
CA HIS A 109 6.53 -17.10 6.23
C HIS A 109 5.17 -17.37 6.88
N THR A 110 4.76 -16.57 7.86
CA THR A 110 3.42 -16.65 8.46
C THR A 110 2.32 -16.37 7.44
N PHE A 111 2.47 -15.34 6.59
CA PHE A 111 1.50 -15.08 5.51
C PHE A 111 1.36 -16.30 4.59
N ARG A 112 2.49 -16.85 4.12
CA ARG A 112 2.58 -18.01 3.21
C ARG A 112 1.88 -19.24 3.77
N GLN A 113 2.13 -19.57 5.03
CA GLN A 113 1.45 -20.68 5.72
C GLN A 113 -0.07 -20.48 5.81
N ASN A 114 -0.52 -19.22 5.91
CA ASN A 114 -1.93 -18.89 6.05
C ASN A 114 -2.66 -18.66 4.72
N VAL A 115 -1.97 -18.67 3.57
CA VAL A 115 -2.59 -18.45 2.24
C VAL A 115 -3.81 -19.36 1.99
N PRO A 116 -3.79 -20.67 2.31
CA PRO A 116 -4.97 -21.53 2.13
C PRO A 116 -6.18 -21.08 2.97
N PHE A 117 -5.97 -20.68 4.23
CA PHE A 117 -7.04 -20.17 5.08
C PHE A 117 -7.61 -18.85 4.55
N MET A 118 -6.74 -17.93 4.10
CA MET A 118 -7.17 -16.67 3.49
C MET A 118 -7.93 -16.89 2.17
N ALA A 119 -7.54 -17.88 1.37
CA ALA A 119 -8.29 -18.29 0.19
C ALA A 119 -9.66 -18.88 0.56
N GLY A 120 -9.75 -19.63 1.66
CA GLY A 120 -11.01 -20.06 2.26
C GLY A 120 -11.91 -18.88 2.61
N PHE A 121 -11.40 -17.87 3.34
CA PHE A 121 -12.16 -16.66 3.67
C PHE A 121 -12.60 -15.87 2.44
N LEU A 122 -11.75 -15.76 1.42
CA LEU A 122 -12.04 -15.11 0.15
C LEU A 122 -13.27 -15.71 -0.55
N VAL A 123 -13.56 -17.00 -0.33
CA VAL A 123 -14.72 -17.71 -0.88
C VAL A 123 -15.89 -17.72 0.10
N CYS A 124 -15.65 -18.12 1.35
CA CYS A 124 -16.70 -18.31 2.35
C CYS A 124 -17.41 -17.01 2.72
N HIS A 125 -16.68 -15.90 2.89
CA HIS A 125 -17.31 -14.63 3.29
C HIS A 125 -18.31 -14.10 2.26
N PRO A 126 -17.97 -13.99 0.95
CA PRO A 126 -18.96 -13.63 -0.07
C PRO A 126 -20.14 -14.60 -0.16
N LEU A 127 -19.91 -15.91 0.01
CA LEU A 127 -21.00 -16.92 0.03
C LEU A 127 -21.94 -16.73 1.23
N LEU A 128 -21.40 -16.46 2.41
CA LEU A 128 -22.18 -16.13 3.61
C LEU A 128 -23.01 -14.86 3.40
N ARG A 129 -22.45 -13.84 2.72
CA ARG A 129 -23.22 -12.65 2.35
C ARG A 129 -24.35 -12.98 1.39
N LEU A 130 -24.11 -13.83 0.39
CA LEU A 130 -25.16 -14.26 -0.54
C LEU A 130 -26.27 -15.02 0.18
N ALA A 131 -25.93 -15.91 1.11
CA ALA A 131 -26.88 -16.63 1.95
C ALA A 131 -27.68 -15.67 2.85
N TRP A 132 -27.02 -14.70 3.49
CA TRP A 132 -27.66 -13.65 4.28
C TRP A 132 -28.66 -12.86 3.42
N ASN A 133 -28.22 -12.38 2.26
CA ASN A 133 -29.08 -11.62 1.36
C ASN A 133 -30.26 -12.45 0.88
N ALA A 134 -30.09 -13.76 0.61
CA ALA A 134 -31.17 -14.64 0.21
C ALA A 134 -32.20 -14.84 1.34
N PHE A 135 -31.75 -14.95 2.59
CA PHE A 135 -32.61 -15.15 3.76
C PHE A 135 -33.44 -13.90 4.11
N TYR A 136 -32.83 -12.71 4.02
CA TYR A 136 -33.49 -11.46 4.39
C TYR A 136 -34.23 -10.77 3.23
N ARG A 137 -34.10 -11.26 1.99
CA ARG A 137 -34.87 -10.72 0.86
C ARG A 137 -36.33 -11.13 0.96
N LYS A 138 -37.24 -10.15 0.91
CA LYS A 138 -38.66 -10.45 0.72
C LYS A 138 -38.91 -11.01 -0.69
N PRO A 139 -39.72 -12.08 -0.85
CA PRO A 139 -40.15 -12.55 -2.16
C PRO A 139 -40.82 -11.40 -2.94
N GLY A 140 -40.41 -11.17 -4.20
CA GLY A 140 -40.99 -10.14 -5.08
C GLY A 140 -40.22 -8.82 -5.21
N THR A 141 -39.24 -8.53 -4.34
CA THR A 141 -38.36 -7.35 -4.52
C THR A 141 -37.15 -7.67 -5.39
N SER A 142 -37.18 -7.24 -6.65
CA SER A 142 -36.01 -7.32 -7.55
C SER A 142 -34.89 -6.39 -7.06
N SER A 143 -33.61 -6.74 -7.29
CA SER A 143 -32.46 -5.88 -6.88
C SER A 143 -32.39 -4.55 -7.62
N LEU A 144 -33.16 -4.40 -8.70
CA LEU A 144 -33.30 -3.13 -9.42
C LEU A 144 -34.43 -2.27 -8.85
N ALA A 145 -35.41 -2.87 -8.14
CA ALA A 145 -36.54 -2.14 -7.56
C ALA A 145 -36.27 -1.67 -6.12
N SER A 146 -35.34 -2.28 -5.39
CA SER A 146 -34.94 -1.79 -4.06
C SER A 146 -33.90 -0.66 -4.22
N GLY A 147 -34.28 0.57 -3.85
CA GLY A 147 -33.38 1.73 -3.89
C GLY A 147 -32.08 1.54 -3.08
N GLY A 148 -31.16 2.50 -3.15
CA GLY A 148 -29.85 2.39 -2.50
C GLY A 148 -29.89 2.17 -0.98
N THR A 149 -30.91 2.72 -0.29
CA THR A 149 -31.03 2.64 1.17
C THR A 149 -31.27 1.20 1.69
N PRO A 150 -32.24 0.42 1.18
CA PRO A 150 -32.37 -1.00 1.50
C PRO A 150 -31.07 -1.79 1.36
N ARG A 151 -30.35 -1.60 0.25
CA ARG A 151 -29.08 -2.29 -0.01
C ARG A 151 -28.02 -1.94 1.04
N LEU A 152 -27.90 -0.66 1.39
CA LEU A 152 -26.99 -0.20 2.45
C LEU A 152 -27.31 -0.92 3.77
N LEU A 153 -28.59 -0.94 4.17
CA LEU A 153 -29.03 -1.56 5.42
C LEU A 153 -28.73 -3.06 5.47
N GLU A 154 -29.06 -3.80 4.41
CA GLU A 154 -28.80 -5.25 4.31
C GLU A 154 -27.30 -5.55 4.41
N ARG A 155 -26.49 -4.85 3.60
CA ARG A 155 -25.05 -5.05 3.53
C ARG A 155 -24.36 -4.71 4.85
N VAL A 156 -24.66 -3.55 5.41
CA VAL A 156 -24.04 -3.08 6.65
C VAL A 156 -24.49 -3.90 7.85
N SER A 157 -25.72 -4.43 7.85
CA SER A 157 -26.15 -5.36 8.90
C SER A 157 -25.33 -6.63 8.89
N PHE A 158 -25.13 -7.25 7.71
CA PHE A 158 -24.20 -8.38 7.59
C PHE A 158 -22.79 -8.01 8.04
N ASP A 159 -22.24 -6.90 7.56
CA ASP A 159 -20.87 -6.47 7.89
C ASP A 159 -20.70 -6.25 9.39
N TYR A 160 -21.71 -5.69 10.06
CA TYR A 160 -21.70 -5.47 11.50
C TYR A 160 -21.68 -6.78 12.30
N TYR A 161 -22.60 -7.71 12.01
CA TYR A 161 -22.65 -8.99 12.73
C TYR A 161 -21.42 -9.85 12.41
N PHE A 162 -20.99 -9.87 11.14
CA PHE A 162 -19.78 -10.55 10.73
C PHE A 162 -18.55 -9.94 11.40
N ALA A 163 -18.44 -8.61 11.50
CA ALA A 163 -17.35 -7.95 12.20
C ALA A 163 -17.21 -8.39 13.66
N ILE A 164 -18.32 -8.49 14.39
CA ILE A 164 -18.30 -8.94 15.79
C ILE A 164 -17.81 -10.40 15.87
N LEU A 165 -18.39 -11.29 15.05
CA LEU A 165 -17.97 -12.68 14.98
C LEU A 165 -16.49 -12.81 14.59
N PHE A 166 -16.06 -12.05 13.59
CA PHE A 166 -14.70 -12.04 13.06
C PHE A 166 -13.69 -11.57 14.12
N LEU A 167 -14.01 -10.53 14.90
CA LEU A 167 -13.17 -10.10 16.01
C LEU A 167 -13.04 -11.16 17.09
N VAL A 168 -14.13 -11.83 17.46
CA VAL A 168 -14.09 -12.89 18.48
C VAL A 168 -13.25 -14.07 17.99
N ILE A 169 -13.38 -14.47 16.73
CA ILE A 169 -12.56 -15.55 16.14
C ILE A 169 -11.08 -15.15 16.10
N LEU A 170 -10.78 -13.92 15.67
CA LEU A 170 -9.40 -13.46 15.52
C LEU A 170 -8.73 -13.19 16.87
N HIS A 171 -9.41 -12.57 17.81
CA HIS A 171 -8.78 -11.98 19.00
C HIS A 171 -9.33 -12.52 20.32
N GLY A 172 -10.33 -13.40 20.29
CA GLY A 172 -10.94 -13.99 21.48
C GLY A 172 -11.41 -12.92 22.47
N VAL A 173 -10.93 -13.01 23.72
CA VAL A 173 -11.27 -12.04 24.78
C VAL A 173 -10.81 -10.61 24.45
N SER A 174 -9.70 -10.47 23.72
CA SER A 174 -9.19 -9.16 23.31
C SER A 174 -10.10 -8.42 22.32
N ALA A 175 -11.08 -9.10 21.71
CA ALA A 175 -12.14 -8.45 20.93
C ALA A 175 -12.88 -7.37 21.74
N LEU A 176 -13.08 -7.59 23.05
CA LEU A 176 -13.72 -6.62 23.94
C LEU A 176 -12.90 -5.33 24.06
N LYS A 177 -11.57 -5.45 24.12
CA LYS A 177 -10.64 -4.30 24.18
C LYS A 177 -10.75 -3.47 22.90
N VAL A 178 -10.74 -4.14 21.75
CA VAL A 178 -10.93 -3.50 20.43
C VAL A 178 -12.27 -2.76 20.38
N LEU A 179 -13.37 -3.44 20.72
CA LEU A 179 -14.71 -2.84 20.71
C LEU A 179 -14.83 -1.65 21.67
N ALA A 180 -14.18 -1.69 22.83
CA ALA A 180 -14.13 -0.57 23.77
C ALA A 180 -13.43 0.66 23.17
N ILE A 181 -12.27 0.48 22.53
CA ILE A 181 -11.56 1.57 21.83
C ILE A 181 -12.44 2.16 20.72
N LEU A 182 -13.09 1.29 19.94
CA LEU A 182 -14.02 1.71 18.88
C LEU A 182 -15.17 2.54 19.46
N HIS A 183 -15.77 2.09 20.56
CA HIS A 183 -16.86 2.78 21.24
C HIS A 183 -16.44 4.16 21.75
N ILE A 184 -15.28 4.26 22.41
CA ILE A 184 -14.76 5.54 22.91
C ILE A 184 -14.53 6.51 21.74
N ASN A 185 -13.89 6.06 20.66
CA ASN A 185 -13.66 6.90 19.48
C ASN A 185 -14.98 7.40 18.85
N TYR A 186 -16.01 6.53 18.79
CA TYR A 186 -17.34 6.93 18.32
C TYR A 186 -17.99 7.98 19.23
N ARG A 187 -17.84 7.84 20.55
CA ARG A 187 -18.33 8.83 21.54
C ARG A 187 -17.59 10.15 21.44
N ILE A 188 -16.30 10.16 21.07
CA ILE A 188 -15.56 11.39 20.76
C ILE A 188 -16.23 12.13 19.60
N ALA A 189 -16.57 11.45 18.50
CA ALA A 189 -17.25 12.07 17.37
C ALA A 189 -18.66 12.57 17.73
N LYS A 190 -19.48 11.73 18.36
CA LYS A 190 -20.91 11.98 18.55
C LYS A 190 -21.29 12.69 19.85
N GLY A 191 -20.40 12.68 20.84
CA GLY A 191 -20.66 13.18 22.19
C GLY A 191 -19.97 14.49 22.54
N LEU A 192 -18.88 14.85 21.86
CA LEU A 192 -18.16 16.10 22.14
C LEU A 192 -18.71 17.28 21.32
N PRO A 193 -18.60 18.52 21.83
CA PRO A 193 -18.85 19.71 21.03
C PRO A 193 -17.94 19.73 19.80
N ARG A 194 -18.52 20.05 18.65
CA ARG A 194 -17.90 19.97 17.32
C ARG A 194 -16.47 20.54 17.25
N ARG A 195 -16.23 21.71 17.86
CA ARG A 195 -14.92 22.39 17.87
C ARG A 195 -13.78 21.55 18.45
N PHE A 196 -14.09 20.63 19.37
CA PHE A 196 -13.08 19.79 20.02
C PHE A 196 -12.90 18.44 19.34
N VAL A 197 -13.82 18.03 18.47
CA VAL A 197 -13.81 16.71 17.82
C VAL A 197 -12.48 16.44 17.09
N PRO A 198 -11.92 17.35 16.27
CA PRO A 198 -10.66 17.06 15.58
C PRO A 198 -9.49 16.83 16.55
N ALA A 199 -9.28 17.74 17.50
CA ALA A 199 -8.18 17.63 18.46
C ALA A 199 -8.32 16.39 19.34
N ALA A 200 -9.50 16.14 19.90
CA ALA A 200 -9.77 14.96 20.72
C ALA A 200 -9.58 13.65 19.93
N THR A 201 -9.99 13.62 18.66
CA THR A 201 -9.79 12.45 17.78
C THR A 201 -8.31 12.15 17.61
N TRP A 202 -7.50 13.15 17.24
CA TRP A 202 -6.07 12.95 17.00
C TRP A 202 -5.32 12.59 18.29
N VAL A 203 -5.59 13.29 19.40
CA VAL A 203 -4.97 13.00 20.70
C VAL A 203 -5.32 11.59 21.17
N PHE A 204 -6.60 11.20 21.10
CA PHE A 204 -7.01 9.85 21.48
C PHE A 204 -6.34 8.78 20.62
N ASN A 205 -6.41 8.93 19.28
CA ASN A 205 -5.90 7.90 18.38
C ASN A 205 -4.37 7.77 18.42
N ILE A 206 -3.64 8.88 18.53
CA ILE A 206 -2.18 8.84 18.76
C ILE A 206 -1.89 8.22 20.14
N GLY A 207 -2.63 8.62 21.18
CA GLY A 207 -2.50 8.04 22.51
C GLY A 207 -2.71 6.51 22.52
N ILE A 208 -3.68 6.01 21.74
CA ILE A 208 -3.91 4.57 21.57
C ILE A 208 -2.76 3.88 20.87
N LEU A 209 -2.11 4.49 19.85
CA LEU A 209 -0.91 3.90 19.25
C LEU A 209 0.19 3.70 20.29
N PHE A 210 0.48 4.71 21.11
CA PHE A 210 1.45 4.62 22.20
C PHE A 210 1.04 3.62 23.28
N ALA A 211 -0.22 3.65 23.71
CA ALA A 211 -0.70 2.75 24.76
C ALA A 211 -0.69 1.28 24.30
N ASN A 212 -1.05 1.01 23.05
CA ASN A 212 -1.03 -0.33 22.48
C ASN A 212 0.39 -0.92 22.44
N ASP A 213 1.39 -0.10 22.11
CA ASP A 213 2.80 -0.50 22.07
C ASP A 213 3.39 -0.68 23.48
N ILE A 214 3.23 0.33 24.35
CA ILE A 214 3.77 0.32 25.73
C ILE A 214 3.19 -0.84 26.56
N TYR A 215 1.89 -1.11 26.41
CA TYR A 215 1.20 -2.15 27.18
C TYR A 215 0.99 -3.46 26.41
N GLN A 216 1.57 -3.60 25.21
CA GLN A 216 1.53 -4.81 24.38
C GLN A 216 0.13 -5.45 24.32
N GLY A 217 -0.89 -4.65 23.97
CA GLY A 217 -2.27 -5.14 23.84
C GLY A 217 -3.05 -5.33 25.16
N TYR A 218 -2.59 -4.69 26.24
CA TYR A 218 -3.23 -4.66 27.58
C TYR A 218 -3.43 -6.05 28.19
N HIS A 219 -2.34 -6.81 28.35
CA HIS A 219 -2.41 -8.10 29.04
C HIS A 219 -2.95 -7.94 30.47
N LEU A 220 -3.97 -8.71 30.81
CA LEU A 220 -4.71 -8.59 32.07
C LEU A 220 -3.90 -9.11 33.26
N LYS A 221 -3.07 -10.15 33.09
CA LYS A 221 -2.27 -10.74 34.17
C LYS A 221 -1.26 -9.74 34.77
N PRO A 222 -0.42 -9.05 33.98
CA PRO A 222 0.45 -8.00 34.52
C PRO A 222 -0.32 -6.85 35.19
N MET A 223 -1.51 -6.51 34.70
CA MET A 223 -2.34 -5.47 35.32
C MET A 223 -2.89 -5.93 36.67
N ALA A 224 -3.42 -7.15 36.75
CA ALA A 224 -3.93 -7.74 37.99
C ALA A 224 -2.83 -7.87 39.06
N ALA A 225 -1.61 -8.22 38.65
CA ALA A 225 -0.46 -8.35 39.54
C ALA A 225 -0.02 -7.02 40.19
N ARG A 226 -0.49 -5.86 39.69
CA ARG A 226 -0.27 -4.55 40.35
C ARG A 226 -1.21 -4.31 41.52
N PHE A 227 -2.35 -5.01 41.58
CA PHE A 227 -3.40 -4.80 42.58
C PHE A 227 -3.57 -5.98 43.54
N ALA A 228 -2.96 -7.14 43.24
CA ALA A 228 -3.07 -8.33 44.08
C ALA A 228 -1.77 -9.16 44.06
N PRO A 229 -1.48 -9.94 45.13
CA PRO A 229 -0.36 -10.87 45.17
C PRO A 229 -0.37 -11.85 43.99
N GLY A 230 0.82 -12.25 43.53
CA GLY A 230 0.98 -13.10 42.33
C GLY A 230 0.25 -14.44 42.38
N ASP A 231 0.06 -15.00 43.57
CA ASP A 231 -0.67 -16.27 43.77
C ASP A 231 -2.18 -16.12 43.96
N SER A 232 -2.69 -14.89 43.94
CA SER A 232 -4.12 -14.63 44.11
C SER A 232 -4.96 -15.23 42.99
N ASN A 233 -6.20 -15.62 43.32
CA ASN A 233 -7.18 -16.10 42.33
C ASN A 233 -7.42 -15.08 41.21
N LEU A 234 -7.30 -13.78 41.49
CA LEU A 234 -7.44 -12.70 40.51
C LEU A 234 -6.34 -12.77 39.44
N VAL A 235 -5.07 -12.93 39.83
CA VAL A 235 -3.93 -13.00 38.89
C VAL A 235 -3.99 -14.28 38.07
N ARG A 236 -4.39 -15.41 38.68
CA ARG A 236 -4.59 -16.68 37.97
C ARG A 236 -5.71 -16.59 36.94
N TRP A 237 -6.86 -16.01 37.31
CA TRP A 237 -7.99 -15.81 36.40
C TRP A 237 -7.66 -14.85 35.26
N ALA A 238 -6.95 -13.75 35.54
CA ALA A 238 -6.47 -12.83 34.53
C ALA A 238 -5.51 -13.50 33.53
N GLY A 239 -4.61 -14.37 34.02
CA GLY A 239 -3.72 -15.17 33.17
C GLY A 239 -4.47 -16.19 32.30
N TRP A 240 -5.51 -16.81 32.85
CA TRP A 240 -6.39 -17.69 32.09
C TRP A 240 -7.09 -16.93 30.96
N LEU A 241 -7.62 -15.73 31.21
CA LEU A 241 -8.25 -14.89 30.18
C LEU A 241 -7.27 -14.47 29.08
N ASP A 242 -6.04 -14.08 29.44
CA ASP A 242 -5.00 -13.75 28.45
C ASP A 242 -4.63 -14.95 27.55
N GLY A 243 -4.83 -16.18 28.02
CA GLY A 243 -4.66 -17.41 27.24
C GLY A 243 -5.68 -17.60 26.11
N HIS A 244 -6.79 -16.85 26.11
CA HIS A 244 -7.88 -16.98 25.13
C HIS A 244 -7.84 -15.87 24.06
N GLY A 245 -6.70 -15.73 23.39
CA GLY A 245 -6.43 -14.66 22.41
C GLY A 245 -6.93 -14.91 20.97
N GLY A 246 -7.64 -16.00 20.69
CA GLY A 246 -8.10 -16.34 19.33
C GLY A 246 -6.96 -16.71 18.37
N LEU A 247 -7.23 -16.66 17.05
CA LEU A 247 -6.26 -17.03 16.01
C LEU A 247 -5.04 -16.09 15.94
N MET A 248 -5.23 -14.82 16.31
CA MET A 248 -4.24 -13.75 16.28
C MET A 248 -4.31 -12.93 17.57
N ALA A 249 -3.71 -13.46 18.64
CA ALA A 249 -3.74 -12.84 19.97
C ALA A 249 -3.18 -11.40 20.01
N ARG A 250 -2.22 -11.11 19.12
CA ARG A 250 -1.56 -9.80 18.99
C ARG A 250 -2.36 -8.83 18.14
N TRP A 251 -3.55 -8.48 18.60
CA TRP A 251 -4.46 -7.56 17.92
C TRP A 251 -3.85 -6.15 17.77
N GLU A 252 -2.99 -5.74 18.71
CA GLU A 252 -2.40 -4.41 18.79
C GLU A 252 -1.51 -4.06 17.59
N VAL A 253 -0.86 -5.06 16.99
CA VAL A 253 0.07 -4.87 15.85
C VAL A 253 -0.66 -4.43 14.59
N LEU A 254 -1.82 -5.02 14.32
CA LEU A 254 -2.61 -4.72 13.12
C LEU A 254 -3.59 -3.56 13.34
N PHE A 255 -3.81 -3.18 14.60
CA PHE A 255 -4.73 -2.11 14.97
C PHE A 255 -4.32 -0.74 14.42
N ASN A 256 -3.05 -0.54 14.04
CA ASN A 256 -2.58 0.69 13.42
C ASN A 256 -3.40 1.04 12.16
N ILE A 257 -3.81 0.05 11.36
CA ILE A 257 -4.70 0.29 10.20
C ILE A 257 -6.09 0.75 10.67
N SER A 258 -6.62 0.17 11.74
CA SER A 258 -7.90 0.56 12.33
C SER A 258 -7.89 2.01 12.82
N VAL A 259 -6.80 2.48 13.42
CA VAL A 259 -6.64 3.88 13.85
C VAL A 259 -6.90 4.87 12.70
N LEU A 260 -6.43 4.56 11.48
CA LEU A 260 -6.68 5.40 10.31
C LEU A 260 -8.17 5.49 9.96
N ARG A 261 -8.93 4.40 10.16
CA ARG A 261 -10.39 4.37 9.95
C ARG A 261 -11.14 5.12 11.05
N LEU A 262 -10.70 5.00 12.29
CA LEU A 262 -11.24 5.74 13.43
C LEU A 262 -11.14 7.25 13.21
N ILE A 263 -9.96 7.73 12.80
CA ILE A 263 -9.75 9.12 12.42
C ILE A 263 -10.60 9.48 11.20
N SER A 264 -10.66 8.63 10.16
CA SER A 264 -11.47 8.89 8.97
C SER A 264 -12.94 9.14 9.31
N PHE A 265 -13.54 8.28 10.14
CA PHE A 265 -14.94 8.41 10.54
C PHE A 265 -15.20 9.74 11.28
N ASN A 266 -14.39 10.06 12.28
CA ASN A 266 -14.57 11.27 13.09
C ASN A 266 -14.38 12.55 12.26
N MET A 267 -13.39 12.57 11.37
CA MET A 267 -13.11 13.72 10.50
C MET A 267 -14.17 13.87 9.40
N ASP A 268 -14.60 12.76 8.78
CA ASP A 268 -15.68 12.78 7.79
C ASP A 268 -17.00 13.26 8.41
N TYR A 269 -17.31 12.82 9.64
CA TYR A 269 -18.46 13.32 10.41
C TYR A 269 -18.32 14.82 10.75
N TYR A 270 -17.14 15.26 11.18
CA TYR A 270 -16.90 16.67 11.48
C TYR A 270 -17.10 17.57 10.25
N TRP A 271 -16.66 17.12 9.07
CA TRP A 271 -16.79 17.84 7.81
C TRP A 271 -18.19 17.74 7.18
N SER A 272 -19.01 16.75 7.54
CA SER A 272 -20.37 16.63 6.99
C SER A 272 -21.27 17.83 7.34
N PHE A 273 -20.93 18.57 8.41
CA PHE A 273 -21.65 19.77 8.86
C PHE A 273 -21.25 21.07 8.15
N ASP A 274 -20.15 21.09 7.39
CA ASP A 274 -19.59 22.32 6.83
C ASP A 274 -20.32 22.87 5.61
N GLY A 275 -21.45 22.26 5.19
CA GLY A 275 -22.27 22.72 4.05
C GLY A 275 -21.60 22.64 2.67
N ARG A 276 -20.26 22.60 2.60
CA ARG A 276 -19.43 22.41 1.39
C ARG A 276 -19.68 21.08 0.67
N HIS A 277 -20.46 20.18 1.25
CA HIS A 277 -20.92 18.93 0.64
C HIS A 277 -22.44 18.91 0.35
N ALA A 278 -23.17 19.92 0.83
CA ALA A 278 -24.60 20.12 0.60
C ALA A 278 -24.87 20.95 -0.68
N GLU A 279 -23.96 21.83 -1.13
CA GLU A 279 -24.11 22.51 -2.44
C GLU A 279 -23.96 21.56 -3.64
N SER A 280 -23.36 20.37 -3.46
CA SER A 280 -23.36 19.31 -4.48
C SER A 280 -24.72 18.59 -4.59
N LEU A 281 -25.62 18.77 -3.61
CA LEU A 281 -26.91 18.09 -3.55
C LEU A 281 -27.91 18.64 -4.59
N GLU A 282 -27.74 19.90 -5.03
CA GLU A 282 -28.52 20.52 -6.10
C GLU A 282 -28.08 20.07 -7.51
N LYS A 283 -26.91 19.44 -7.67
CA LYS A 283 -26.56 18.71 -8.91
C LYS A 283 -27.17 17.30 -8.93
N GLN A 284 -28.50 17.29 -8.93
CA GLN A 284 -29.41 16.29 -9.48
C GLN A 284 -28.79 15.56 -10.71
N LEU A 285 -28.72 14.23 -10.82
CA LEU A 285 -29.86 13.30 -10.72
C LEU A 285 -29.53 11.83 -10.33
N ASP A 286 -28.27 11.41 -10.11
CA ASP A 286 -28.03 10.01 -9.74
C ASP A 286 -26.78 9.80 -8.86
N ARG A 287 -27.00 9.61 -7.55
CA ARG A 287 -25.94 9.26 -6.60
C ARG A 287 -25.29 7.90 -6.90
N ALA A 288 -25.93 7.04 -7.70
CA ALA A 288 -25.32 5.80 -8.18
C ALA A 288 -24.17 6.06 -9.15
N SER A 289 -24.22 7.19 -9.88
CA SER A 289 -23.24 7.56 -10.91
C SER A 289 -22.11 8.47 -10.42
N LEU A 290 -21.93 8.66 -9.11
CA LEU A 290 -20.87 9.54 -8.60
C LEU A 290 -19.47 9.06 -9.01
N SER A 291 -18.62 10.00 -9.43
CA SER A 291 -17.21 9.72 -9.63
C SER A 291 -16.51 9.38 -8.32
N GLU A 292 -15.34 8.74 -8.39
CA GLU A 292 -14.59 8.36 -7.18
C GLU A 292 -14.28 9.57 -6.28
N LYS A 293 -13.85 10.68 -6.87
CA LYS A 293 -13.53 11.90 -6.14
C LYS A 293 -14.76 12.42 -5.40
N GLU A 294 -15.92 12.42 -6.06
CA GLU A 294 -17.18 12.86 -5.48
C GLU A 294 -17.65 11.94 -4.36
N ARG A 295 -17.56 10.61 -4.50
CA ARG A 295 -17.91 9.67 -3.41
C ARG A 295 -17.09 9.90 -2.14
N ILE A 296 -15.82 10.28 -2.29
CA ILE A 296 -14.93 10.57 -1.16
C ILE A 296 -15.19 11.98 -0.60
N SER A 297 -15.42 12.96 -1.48
CA SER A 297 -15.62 14.36 -1.09
C SER A 297 -17.06 14.71 -0.77
N THR A 298 -18.03 13.83 -0.93
CA THR A 298 -19.42 14.10 -0.55
C THR A 298 -19.67 13.39 0.78
N GLY A 299 -20.19 14.13 1.76
CA GLY A 299 -20.50 13.58 3.08
C GLY A 299 -21.59 12.50 2.98
N ALA A 300 -21.50 11.48 3.82
CA ALA A 300 -22.59 10.53 3.96
C ALA A 300 -23.84 11.23 4.51
N GLU A 301 -25.01 10.60 4.40
CA GLU A 301 -26.23 11.18 4.98
C GLU A 301 -26.08 11.28 6.50
N PRO A 302 -26.65 12.30 7.17
CA PRO A 302 -26.51 12.45 8.63
C PRO A 302 -26.91 11.19 9.42
N GLY A 303 -27.91 10.45 8.95
CA GLY A 303 -28.36 9.17 9.53
C GLY A 303 -27.39 7.99 9.30
N ASP A 304 -26.50 8.08 8.31
CA ASP A 304 -25.51 7.04 8.03
C ASP A 304 -24.36 7.05 9.03
N TYR A 305 -24.11 8.15 9.73
CA TYR A 305 -23.13 8.25 10.82
C TYR A 305 -23.67 7.61 12.11
N SER A 306 -24.00 6.34 12.02
CA SER A 306 -24.50 5.49 13.12
C SER A 306 -23.42 4.53 13.62
N PHE A 307 -23.59 4.04 14.86
CA PHE A 307 -22.63 3.11 15.47
C PHE A 307 -22.48 1.80 14.66
N ARG A 308 -23.60 1.29 14.12
CA ARG A 308 -23.59 0.07 13.30
C ARG A 308 -22.74 0.25 12.04
N ASN A 309 -22.96 1.32 11.30
CA ASN A 309 -22.21 1.61 10.07
C ASN A 309 -20.73 1.87 10.38
N TYR A 310 -20.44 2.54 11.49
CA TYR A 310 -19.08 2.78 11.96
C TYR A 310 -18.33 1.47 12.27
N VAL A 311 -18.92 0.55 13.04
CA VAL A 311 -18.27 -0.74 13.36
C VAL A 311 -18.08 -1.59 12.11
N ALA A 312 -19.12 -1.68 11.26
CA ALA A 312 -19.05 -2.38 9.97
C ALA A 312 -17.92 -1.85 9.09
N TYR A 313 -17.71 -0.54 9.05
CA TYR A 313 -16.60 0.11 8.34
C TYR A 313 -15.23 -0.13 8.99
N ALA A 314 -15.10 0.15 10.30
CA ALA A 314 -13.84 0.07 11.02
C ALA A 314 -13.28 -1.36 10.98
N VAL A 315 -14.15 -2.36 11.08
CA VAL A 315 -13.85 -3.79 11.17
C VAL A 315 -14.28 -4.52 9.89
N TYR A 316 -14.35 -3.82 8.76
CA TYR A 316 -14.69 -4.44 7.49
C TYR A 316 -13.69 -5.56 7.16
N ALA A 317 -14.14 -6.82 7.30
CA ALA A 317 -13.28 -8.00 7.35
C ALA A 317 -12.30 -8.11 6.17
N PRO A 318 -12.73 -7.87 4.90
CA PRO A 318 -11.82 -7.94 3.75
C PRO A 318 -10.62 -7.00 3.80
N LEU A 319 -10.67 -5.94 4.61
CA LEU A 319 -9.60 -4.96 4.70
C LEU A 319 -9.08 -4.78 6.15
N TYR A 320 -9.60 -5.53 7.13
CA TYR A 320 -9.32 -5.29 8.56
C TYR A 320 -7.86 -5.60 8.92
N LEU A 321 -7.36 -6.79 8.54
CA LEU A 321 -6.03 -7.26 8.91
C LEU A 321 -4.92 -6.54 8.14
N ALA A 322 -5.08 -6.49 6.82
CA ALA A 322 -4.25 -5.71 5.93
C ALA A 322 -5.08 -5.35 4.70
N GLY A 323 -4.60 -4.40 3.90
CA GLY A 323 -5.26 -4.02 2.66
C GLY A 323 -5.34 -2.51 2.49
N PRO A 324 -5.90 -2.05 1.37
CA PRO A 324 -6.03 -0.62 1.14
C PRO A 324 -6.90 0.07 2.20
N ILE A 325 -6.51 1.30 2.53
CA ILE A 325 -7.26 2.18 3.41
C ILE A 325 -8.39 2.84 2.62
N LEU A 326 -9.62 2.63 3.07
CA LEU A 326 -10.83 3.21 2.52
C LEU A 326 -11.37 4.26 3.49
N THR A 327 -11.91 5.37 2.99
CA THR A 327 -12.58 6.40 3.82
C THR A 327 -14.01 5.98 4.18
N PHE A 328 -14.59 6.55 5.24
CA PHE A 328 -15.94 6.19 5.65
C PHE A 328 -16.98 6.54 4.58
N ASN A 329 -16.90 7.75 4.02
CA ASN A 329 -17.83 8.20 2.98
C ASN A 329 -17.83 7.26 1.75
N ASP A 330 -16.65 6.87 1.27
CA ASP A 330 -16.52 5.96 0.12
C ASP A 330 -17.05 4.55 0.43
N TYR A 331 -16.82 4.03 1.65
CA TYR A 331 -17.39 2.75 2.08
C TYR A 331 -18.93 2.78 2.10
N VAL A 332 -19.54 3.82 2.67
CA VAL A 332 -21.00 3.97 2.72
C VAL A 332 -21.58 4.15 1.32
N ALA A 333 -20.96 4.99 0.49
CA ALA A 333 -21.40 5.21 -0.90
C ALA A 333 -21.38 3.91 -1.71
N GLN A 334 -20.31 3.12 -1.60
CA GLN A 334 -20.19 1.84 -2.31
C GLN A 334 -21.09 0.73 -1.74
N SER A 335 -21.40 0.81 -0.45
CA SER A 335 -22.34 -0.10 0.20
C SER A 335 -23.77 0.16 -0.28
N ARG A 336 -24.11 1.44 -0.45
CA ARG A 336 -25.41 1.92 -0.95
C ARG A 336 -25.58 1.68 -2.46
N HIS A 337 -24.53 1.91 -3.24
CA HIS A 337 -24.53 1.70 -4.69
C HIS A 337 -23.27 0.94 -5.12
N ARG A 338 -23.44 -0.20 -5.79
CA ARG A 338 -22.29 -0.99 -6.26
C ARG A 338 -21.43 -0.15 -7.19
N ALA A 339 -20.12 -0.11 -6.95
CA ALA A 339 -19.21 0.57 -7.86
C ALA A 339 -19.23 -0.10 -9.24
N ALA A 340 -19.53 0.68 -10.28
CA ALA A 340 -19.53 0.22 -11.67
C ALA A 340 -18.16 -0.27 -12.16
N SER A 341 -17.08 0.10 -11.47
CA SER A 341 -15.73 -0.39 -11.72
C SER A 341 -15.55 -1.89 -11.45
N ILE A 342 -16.48 -2.53 -10.75
CA ILE A 342 -16.36 -3.96 -10.38
C ILE A 342 -16.99 -4.84 -11.45
N GLU A 343 -16.16 -5.25 -12.41
CA GLU A 343 -16.50 -6.18 -13.49
C GLU A 343 -15.92 -7.57 -13.21
N SER A 344 -16.73 -8.63 -13.27
CA SER A 344 -16.27 -10.00 -12.92
C SER A 344 -15.05 -10.47 -13.74
N ALA A 345 -15.02 -10.16 -15.04
CA ALA A 345 -13.89 -10.49 -15.91
C ALA A 345 -12.62 -9.69 -15.56
N ARG A 346 -12.75 -8.48 -15.01
CA ARG A 346 -11.62 -7.68 -14.52
C ARG A 346 -11.11 -8.24 -13.20
N THR A 347 -12.01 -8.57 -12.28
CA THR A 347 -11.69 -9.18 -10.98
C THR A 347 -10.98 -10.53 -11.16
N LEU A 348 -11.42 -11.36 -12.10
CA LEU A 348 -10.74 -12.64 -12.42
C LEU A 348 -9.31 -12.42 -12.94
N ARG A 349 -9.12 -11.47 -13.88
CA ARG A 349 -7.77 -11.10 -14.37
C ARG A 349 -6.89 -10.53 -13.26
N TYR A 350 -7.45 -9.76 -12.34
CA TYR A 350 -6.74 -9.26 -11.16
C TYR A 350 -6.29 -10.41 -10.24
N GLY A 351 -7.17 -11.40 -10.00
CA GLY A 351 -6.83 -12.62 -9.25
C GLY A 351 -5.72 -13.44 -9.93
N LEU A 352 -5.78 -13.60 -11.25
CA LEU A 352 -4.69 -14.24 -12.00
C LEU A 352 -3.37 -13.48 -11.86
N ARG A 353 -3.41 -12.13 -11.90
CA ARG A 353 -2.21 -11.31 -11.67
C ARG A 353 -1.63 -11.50 -10.27
N LEU A 354 -2.46 -11.62 -9.25
CA LEU A 354 -2.03 -11.96 -7.89
C LEU A 354 -1.36 -13.34 -7.84
N LEU A 355 -1.94 -14.35 -8.48
CA LEU A 355 -1.35 -15.69 -8.54
C LEU A 355 0.02 -15.69 -9.22
N LEU A 356 0.17 -14.95 -10.33
CA LEU A 356 1.46 -14.79 -11.01
C LEU A 356 2.50 -14.08 -10.14
N ALA A 357 2.09 -13.07 -9.36
CA ALA A 357 2.98 -12.39 -8.42
C ALA A 357 3.39 -13.32 -7.25
N LEU A 358 2.47 -14.16 -6.76
CA LEU A 358 2.75 -15.15 -5.72
C LEU A 358 3.75 -16.18 -6.24
N LEU A 359 3.54 -16.68 -7.47
CA LEU A 359 4.48 -17.59 -8.12
C LEU A 359 5.85 -16.94 -8.29
N ALA A 360 5.92 -15.68 -8.69
CA ALA A 360 7.19 -14.96 -8.81
C ALA A 360 7.93 -14.87 -7.47
N MET A 361 7.23 -14.57 -6.37
CA MET A 361 7.81 -14.58 -5.03
C MET A 361 8.31 -15.97 -4.64
N GLU A 362 7.52 -17.02 -4.87
CA GLU A 362 7.94 -18.40 -4.59
C GLU A 362 9.20 -18.77 -5.38
N VAL A 363 9.24 -18.47 -6.69
CA VAL A 363 10.41 -18.75 -7.53
C VAL A 363 11.65 -18.02 -7.02
N VAL A 364 11.55 -16.72 -6.71
CA VAL A 364 12.68 -15.94 -6.16
C VAL A 364 13.18 -16.55 -4.85
N LEU A 365 12.30 -16.93 -3.92
CA LEU A 365 12.71 -17.53 -2.64
C LEU A 365 13.34 -18.93 -2.78
N HIS A 366 13.14 -19.63 -3.90
CA HIS A 366 13.81 -20.90 -4.18
C HIS A 366 15.13 -20.73 -4.95
N ILE A 367 15.36 -19.57 -5.57
CA ILE A 367 16.50 -19.32 -6.44
C ILE A 367 17.53 -18.42 -5.76
N ASP A 368 17.09 -17.32 -5.16
CA ASP A 368 17.94 -16.28 -4.56
C ASP A 368 17.68 -16.21 -3.05
N TYR A 369 18.56 -16.82 -2.25
CA TYR A 369 18.41 -16.96 -0.79
C TYR A 369 18.85 -15.71 -0.02
N VAL A 370 18.45 -14.54 -0.52
CA VAL A 370 18.92 -13.23 -0.07
C VAL A 370 18.52 -12.94 1.38
N GLY A 371 17.31 -13.34 1.78
CA GLY A 371 16.82 -13.14 3.14
C GLY A 371 17.61 -13.98 4.14
N ALA A 372 17.83 -15.25 3.81
CA ALA A 372 18.62 -16.18 4.62
C ALA A 372 20.07 -15.71 4.75
N ILE A 373 20.69 -15.27 3.64
CA ILE A 373 22.03 -14.70 3.63
C ILE A 373 22.08 -13.48 4.56
N ALA A 374 21.18 -12.52 4.40
CA ALA A 374 21.17 -11.31 5.23
C ALA A 374 20.95 -11.63 6.72
N LYS A 375 20.03 -12.55 7.04
CA LYS A 375 19.72 -12.97 8.41
C LYS A 375 20.87 -13.70 9.09
N ALA A 376 21.71 -14.39 8.33
CA ALA A 376 22.89 -15.06 8.86
C ALA A 376 24.00 -14.09 9.32
N SER A 377 23.85 -12.78 9.08
CA SER A 377 24.83 -11.75 9.43
C SER A 377 26.25 -12.15 8.99
N PRO A 378 26.45 -12.39 7.68
CA PRO A 378 27.70 -12.92 7.18
C PRO A 378 28.78 -11.84 7.26
N ASP A 379 30.04 -12.26 7.14
CA ASP A 379 31.12 -11.32 6.89
C ASP A 379 30.93 -10.70 5.50
N TRP A 380 30.43 -9.46 5.49
CA TRP A 380 30.17 -8.69 4.26
C TRP A 380 31.44 -8.47 3.44
N GLY A 381 32.63 -8.50 4.05
CA GLY A 381 33.91 -8.37 3.34
C GLY A 381 34.23 -9.57 2.44
N SER A 382 33.58 -10.72 2.66
CA SER A 382 33.74 -11.93 1.85
C SER A 382 32.98 -11.90 0.52
N TYR A 383 32.20 -10.86 0.25
CA TYR A 383 31.41 -10.69 -0.97
C TYR A 383 32.01 -9.60 -1.84
N THR A 384 31.92 -9.78 -3.17
CA THR A 384 32.33 -8.72 -4.09
C THR A 384 31.34 -7.54 -4.03
N PRO A 385 31.76 -6.31 -4.40
CA PRO A 385 30.86 -5.16 -4.46
C PRO A 385 29.60 -5.42 -5.31
N ALA A 386 29.74 -6.18 -6.41
CA ALA A 386 28.63 -6.59 -7.26
C ALA A 386 27.67 -7.55 -6.55
N GLN A 387 28.18 -8.58 -5.86
CA GLN A 387 27.36 -9.49 -5.08
C GLN A 387 26.60 -8.76 -3.98
N LEU A 388 27.28 -7.92 -3.19
CA LEU A 388 26.65 -7.14 -2.12
C LEU A 388 25.54 -6.23 -2.65
N SER A 389 25.79 -5.53 -3.76
CA SER A 389 24.84 -4.60 -4.34
C SER A 389 23.61 -5.31 -4.93
N LEU A 390 23.80 -6.47 -5.54
CA LEU A 390 22.70 -7.24 -6.12
C LEU A 390 21.90 -7.99 -5.07
N LEU A 391 22.54 -8.60 -4.07
CA LEU A 391 21.85 -9.13 -2.89
C LEU A 391 21.00 -8.04 -2.23
N SER A 392 21.58 -6.86 -2.04
CA SER A 392 20.87 -5.68 -1.54
C SER A 392 19.65 -5.33 -2.39
N LEU A 393 19.80 -5.28 -3.72
CA LEU A 393 18.71 -4.96 -4.64
C LEU A 393 17.60 -6.03 -4.63
N PHE A 394 17.95 -7.31 -4.65
CA PHE A 394 16.96 -8.39 -4.60
C PHE A 394 16.23 -8.44 -3.26
N ASN A 395 16.91 -8.10 -2.15
CA ASN A 395 16.24 -7.97 -0.86
C ASN A 395 15.14 -6.89 -0.91
N LEU A 396 15.40 -5.75 -1.57
CA LEU A 396 14.37 -4.71 -1.77
C LEU A 396 13.19 -5.22 -2.61
N HIS A 397 13.42 -6.08 -3.60
CA HIS A 397 12.34 -6.71 -4.38
C HIS A 397 11.53 -7.71 -3.56
N VAL A 398 12.19 -8.52 -2.72
CA VAL A 398 11.53 -9.43 -1.78
C VAL A 398 10.69 -8.64 -0.79
N ILE A 399 11.19 -7.50 -0.26
CA ILE A 399 10.42 -6.58 0.59
C ILE A 399 9.24 -5.95 -0.16
N TRP A 400 9.39 -5.61 -1.44
CA TRP A 400 8.27 -5.11 -2.23
C TRP A 400 7.20 -6.19 -2.44
N LEU A 401 7.61 -7.42 -2.81
CA LEU A 401 6.70 -8.55 -3.03
C LEU A 401 5.99 -8.97 -1.73
N LYS A 402 6.70 -9.02 -0.59
CA LYS A 402 6.10 -9.42 0.69
C LYS A 402 4.97 -8.50 1.13
N LEU A 403 5.01 -7.22 0.75
CA LEU A 403 3.95 -6.24 1.02
C LEU A 403 2.88 -6.22 -0.08
N LEU A 404 3.30 -6.40 -1.34
CA LEU A 404 2.43 -6.49 -2.50
C LEU A 404 1.36 -7.58 -2.33
N LEU A 405 1.77 -8.78 -1.93
CA LEU A 405 0.93 -9.97 -1.93
C LEU A 405 -0.25 -9.87 -0.95
N PRO A 406 -0.06 -9.57 0.35
CA PRO A 406 -1.17 -9.34 1.26
C PRO A 406 -2.10 -8.22 0.77
N TRP A 407 -1.56 -7.06 0.38
CA TRP A 407 -2.40 -5.93 -0.03
C TRP A 407 -3.25 -6.22 -1.26
N ARG A 408 -2.72 -6.97 -2.24
CA ARG A 408 -3.49 -7.43 -3.40
C ARG A 408 -4.53 -8.48 -3.02
N LEU A 409 -4.20 -9.41 -2.13
CA LEU A 409 -5.12 -10.44 -1.67
C LEU A 409 -6.34 -9.82 -0.97
N PHE A 410 -6.12 -8.93 -0.01
CA PHE A 410 -7.19 -8.23 0.71
C PHE A 410 -7.98 -7.28 -0.20
N ARG A 411 -7.33 -6.64 -1.19
CA ARG A 411 -8.04 -5.91 -2.24
C ARG A 411 -8.92 -6.83 -3.10
N LEU A 412 -8.42 -7.99 -3.52
CA LEU A 412 -9.20 -8.97 -4.27
C LEU A 412 -10.41 -9.42 -3.45
N TRP A 413 -10.23 -9.63 -2.16
CA TRP A 413 -11.34 -9.96 -1.25
C TRP A 413 -12.41 -8.88 -1.23
N ALA A 414 -12.02 -7.62 -1.07
CA ALA A 414 -12.98 -6.51 -1.16
C ALA A 414 -13.68 -6.44 -2.53
N LEU A 415 -12.95 -6.67 -3.63
CA LEU A 415 -13.52 -6.64 -4.99
C LEU A 415 -14.55 -7.74 -5.21
N VAL A 416 -14.27 -8.96 -4.76
CA VAL A 416 -15.22 -10.09 -4.82
C VAL A 416 -16.45 -9.79 -3.97
N ASP A 417 -16.26 -9.15 -2.81
CA ASP A 417 -17.32 -8.72 -1.92
C ASP A 417 -18.12 -7.50 -2.43
N GLY A 418 -17.63 -6.81 -3.47
CA GLY A 418 -18.33 -5.70 -4.13
C GLY A 418 -17.95 -4.30 -3.65
N ILE A 419 -16.79 -4.13 -3.01
CA ILE A 419 -16.16 -2.83 -2.72
C ILE A 419 -14.89 -2.71 -3.58
N ASP A 420 -14.68 -1.57 -4.22
CA ASP A 420 -13.49 -1.27 -5.02
C ASP A 420 -12.58 -0.28 -4.28
N PRO A 421 -11.65 -0.76 -3.45
CA PRO A 421 -10.62 0.08 -2.86
C PRO A 421 -9.48 0.36 -3.86
N PRO A 422 -8.64 1.39 -3.63
CA PRO A 422 -7.50 1.70 -4.51
C PRO A 422 -6.38 0.66 -4.44
N GLU A 423 -5.66 0.43 -5.55
CA GLU A 423 -4.45 -0.40 -5.56
C GLU A 423 -3.31 0.26 -4.77
N ASN A 424 -2.65 -0.50 -3.88
CA ASN A 424 -1.58 0.01 -3.02
C ASN A 424 -0.20 0.06 -3.67
N MET A 425 0.14 -0.89 -4.54
CA MET A 425 1.43 -0.96 -5.21
C MET A 425 1.24 -0.79 -6.70
N VAL A 426 1.39 0.44 -7.16
CA VAL A 426 1.16 0.78 -8.56
C VAL A 426 2.29 0.31 -9.46
N ARG A 427 3.53 0.44 -8.97
CA ARG A 427 4.76 0.17 -9.74
C ARG A 427 5.75 -0.63 -8.90
N CYS A 428 6.56 -1.43 -9.59
CA CYS A 428 7.71 -2.11 -8.98
C CYS A 428 8.72 -1.06 -8.51
N VAL A 429 9.49 -1.37 -7.46
CA VAL A 429 10.60 -0.54 -6.97
C VAL A 429 11.55 -0.14 -8.10
N SER A 430 11.85 -1.06 -9.01
CA SER A 430 12.70 -0.83 -10.20
C SER A 430 12.00 -0.13 -11.37
N ASN A 431 10.79 0.40 -11.19
CA ASN A 431 10.07 1.23 -12.17
C ASN A 431 9.69 2.59 -11.56
N ASN A 432 10.57 3.12 -10.71
CA ASN A 432 10.48 4.46 -10.12
C ASN A 432 11.86 5.14 -10.17
N TYR A 433 11.95 6.25 -10.91
CA TYR A 433 13.17 7.06 -11.02
C TYR A 433 13.13 8.33 -10.15
N SER A 434 11.99 8.63 -9.52
CA SER A 434 11.77 9.83 -8.72
C SER A 434 11.30 9.41 -7.33
N THR A 435 11.87 10.05 -6.31
CA THR A 435 11.55 9.79 -4.91
C THR A 435 10.13 10.25 -4.61
N GLN A 436 9.74 11.44 -5.10
CA GLN A 436 8.37 11.93 -4.94
C GLN A 436 7.33 10.98 -5.55
N LEU A 437 7.59 10.51 -6.78
CA LEU A 437 6.72 9.63 -7.52
C LEU A 437 6.61 8.25 -6.84
N PHE A 438 7.74 7.73 -6.32
CA PHE A 438 7.78 6.51 -5.54
C PHE A 438 6.79 6.52 -4.37
N TRP A 439 6.79 7.58 -3.54
CA TRP A 439 5.88 7.68 -2.39
C TRP A 439 4.39 7.84 -2.75
N ARG A 440 4.10 8.27 -3.99
CA ARG A 440 2.72 8.30 -4.51
C ARG A 440 2.29 6.93 -5.08
N ALA A 441 3.24 6.12 -5.52
CA ALA A 441 3.03 4.78 -6.07
C ALA A 441 3.05 3.67 -5.01
N TRP A 442 3.82 3.87 -3.93
CA TRP A 442 3.98 2.94 -2.81
C TRP A 442 2.92 3.20 -1.74
N HIS A 443 2.26 2.14 -1.28
CA HIS A 443 1.18 2.20 -0.30
C HIS A 443 0.16 3.32 -0.61
N ARG A 444 -0.30 3.38 -1.87
CA ARG A 444 -1.05 4.53 -2.41
C ARG A 444 -2.30 4.90 -1.60
N SER A 445 -3.04 3.93 -1.06
CA SER A 445 -4.22 4.23 -0.22
C SER A 445 -3.86 5.04 1.03
N TYR A 446 -2.73 4.70 1.66
CA TYR A 446 -2.18 5.42 2.80
C TYR A 446 -1.70 6.81 2.40
N ASN A 447 -1.00 6.95 1.27
CA ASN A 447 -0.61 8.26 0.75
C ASN A 447 -1.83 9.17 0.53
N ARG A 448 -2.92 8.65 -0.06
CA ARG A 448 -4.17 9.40 -0.24
C ARG A 448 -4.84 9.75 1.10
N TRP A 449 -4.77 8.85 2.06
CA TRP A 449 -5.26 9.09 3.41
C TRP A 449 -4.49 10.23 4.10
N LEU A 450 -3.15 10.21 4.06
CA LEU A 450 -2.30 11.28 4.58
C LEU A 450 -2.61 12.61 3.92
N ILE A 451 -2.81 12.62 2.59
CA ILE A 451 -3.16 13.82 1.85
C ILE A 451 -4.50 14.41 2.35
N ARG A 452 -5.52 13.57 2.54
CA ARG A 452 -6.87 14.02 2.95
C ARG A 452 -6.93 14.47 4.41
N TYR A 453 -6.39 13.68 5.34
CA TYR A 453 -6.62 13.87 6.78
C TYR A 453 -5.52 14.62 7.51
N LEU A 454 -4.31 14.71 6.93
CA LEU A 454 -3.15 15.34 7.59
C LEU A 454 -2.59 16.49 6.76
N TYR A 455 -2.04 16.21 5.57
CA TYR A 455 -1.36 17.20 4.74
C TYR A 455 -2.30 18.34 4.28
N GLY A 456 -3.48 18.00 3.76
CA GLY A 456 -4.46 18.98 3.27
C GLY A 456 -4.90 19.97 4.36
N PRO A 457 -5.33 19.50 5.54
CA PRO A 457 -5.62 20.36 6.68
C PRO A 457 -4.45 21.23 7.16
N LEU A 458 -3.21 20.72 7.15
CA LEU A 458 -2.03 21.46 7.63
C LEU A 458 -1.60 22.61 6.70
N ILE A 459 -1.70 22.44 5.38
CA ILE A 459 -1.35 23.49 4.41
C ILE A 459 -2.51 24.45 4.14
N GLY A 460 -3.74 24.02 4.41
CA GLY A 460 -4.97 24.66 3.97
C GLY A 460 -5.33 24.22 2.54
N TYR A 461 -6.61 23.92 2.30
CA TYR A 461 -7.07 23.62 0.94
C TYR A 461 -6.85 24.84 0.03
N PRO A 462 -6.62 24.65 -1.29
CA PRO A 462 -6.10 25.68 -2.21
C PRO A 462 -6.87 27.01 -2.30
N MET A 463 -8.04 27.15 -1.66
CA MET A 463 -8.83 28.38 -1.63
C MET A 463 -8.55 29.30 -0.43
N ALA A 464 -7.75 28.90 0.56
CA ALA A 464 -7.51 29.69 1.77
C ALA A 464 -6.11 30.35 1.86
N VAL A 465 -5.29 30.30 0.79
CA VAL A 465 -4.04 31.08 0.72
C VAL A 465 -4.30 32.39 -0.03
N LYS A 466 -5.20 33.21 0.52
CA LYS A 466 -5.12 34.67 0.33
C LYS A 466 -4.16 35.18 1.40
N GLY A 467 -2.86 35.09 1.14
CA GLY A 467 -1.86 35.57 2.08
C GLY A 467 -0.48 35.59 1.46
N GLY A 468 -0.03 36.79 1.07
CA GLY A 468 1.28 37.09 0.51
C GLY A 468 2.43 36.81 1.50
N GLY A 469 2.76 35.53 1.70
CA GLY A 469 4.00 35.11 2.35
C GLY A 469 5.11 34.98 1.30
N GLY A 470 6.26 35.60 1.55
CA GLY A 470 7.44 35.47 0.69
C GLY A 470 7.82 34.00 0.41
N ARG A 471 8.49 33.76 -0.72
CA ARG A 471 8.83 32.44 -1.28
C ARG A 471 9.44 31.46 -0.26
N TRP A 472 10.28 31.98 0.63
CA TRP A 472 10.92 31.23 1.72
C TRP A 472 9.94 30.72 2.80
N ARG A 473 8.92 31.51 3.16
CA ARG A 473 7.90 31.09 4.14
C ARG A 473 7.05 29.94 3.58
N SER A 474 6.77 29.96 2.28
CA SER A 474 6.06 28.86 1.62
C SER A 474 6.89 27.58 1.58
N LEU A 475 8.20 27.68 1.30
CA LEU A 475 9.11 26.54 1.30
C LEU A 475 9.24 25.95 2.72
N ALA A 476 9.49 26.80 3.73
CA ALA A 476 9.60 26.37 5.11
C ALA A 476 8.32 25.67 5.60
N ARG A 477 7.14 26.22 5.25
CA ARG A 477 5.84 25.57 5.56
C ARG A 477 5.70 24.21 4.88
N ALA A 478 6.14 24.08 3.62
CA ALA A 478 6.11 22.80 2.93
C ALA A 478 7.03 21.78 3.61
N VAL A 479 8.29 22.15 3.91
CA VAL A 479 9.26 21.28 4.61
C VAL A 479 8.72 20.86 5.97
N LEU A 480 8.22 21.81 6.78
CA LEU A 480 7.62 21.50 8.09
C LEU A 480 6.43 20.55 7.95
N THR A 481 5.55 20.77 6.96
CA THR A 481 4.42 19.87 6.72
C THR A 481 4.89 18.46 6.36
N TYR A 482 5.90 18.34 5.50
CA TYR A 482 6.49 17.04 5.16
C TYR A 482 7.12 16.36 6.37
N LEU A 483 7.86 17.09 7.21
CA LEU A 483 8.43 16.55 8.45
C LEU A 483 7.33 16.07 9.40
N THR A 484 6.24 16.82 9.58
CA THR A 484 5.10 16.40 10.40
C THR A 484 4.43 15.14 9.83
N VAL A 485 4.20 15.09 8.52
CA VAL A 485 3.61 13.91 7.85
C VAL A 485 4.52 12.69 8.01
N PHE A 486 5.81 12.80 7.74
CA PHE A 486 6.75 11.69 7.88
C PHE A 486 6.99 11.28 9.34
N THR A 487 6.86 12.20 10.29
CA THR A 487 6.85 11.89 11.73
C THR A 487 5.63 11.03 12.07
N PHE A 488 4.44 11.40 11.60
CA PHE A 488 3.26 10.55 11.78
C PHE A 488 3.42 9.19 11.08
N VAL A 489 4.00 9.14 9.88
CA VAL A 489 4.28 7.88 9.18
C VAL A 489 5.21 6.98 10.01
N ALA A 490 6.26 7.54 10.59
CA ALA A 490 7.15 6.79 11.47
C ALA A 490 6.39 6.25 12.69
N LEU A 491 5.70 7.13 13.45
CA LEU A 491 4.91 6.75 14.63
C LEU A 491 3.85 5.70 14.34
N TRP A 492 3.21 5.76 13.18
CA TRP A 492 2.21 4.79 12.75
C TRP A 492 2.80 3.42 12.40
N HIS A 493 4.03 3.37 11.90
CA HIS A 493 4.69 2.11 11.57
C HIS A 493 5.28 1.42 12.80
N ASP A 494 6.05 2.16 13.61
CA ASP A 494 6.68 1.69 14.84
C ASP A 494 7.13 2.90 15.68
N ILE A 495 7.03 2.79 17.00
CA ILE A 495 7.42 3.84 17.94
C ILE A 495 8.93 3.87 18.16
N GLN A 496 9.68 2.92 17.58
CA GLN A 496 11.13 2.93 17.61
C GLN A 496 11.76 4.17 16.95
N MET A 497 12.70 4.80 17.68
CA MET A 497 13.46 5.97 17.23
C MET A 497 14.17 5.77 15.88
N ARG A 498 14.53 4.52 15.56
CA ARG A 498 15.18 4.17 14.29
C ARG A 498 14.30 4.47 13.07
N LEU A 499 12.99 4.22 13.15
CA LEU A 499 12.06 4.54 12.06
C LEU A 499 11.83 6.05 11.92
N LEU A 500 11.89 6.79 13.04
CA LEU A 500 11.80 8.25 13.01
C LEU A 500 13.00 8.87 12.28
N ILE A 501 14.22 8.43 12.62
CA ILE A 501 15.45 8.87 11.94
C ILE A 501 15.37 8.55 10.45
N TRP A 502 14.93 7.33 10.10
CA TRP A 502 14.73 6.94 8.71
C TRP A 502 13.71 7.84 8.00
N GLY A 503 12.57 8.15 8.62
CA GLY A 503 11.54 9.03 8.05
C GLY A 503 12.07 10.44 7.76
N TRP A 504 12.88 11.00 8.65
CA TRP A 504 13.52 12.30 8.43
C TRP A 504 14.61 12.26 7.36
N LEU A 505 15.41 11.19 7.33
CA LEU A 505 16.42 10.97 6.29
C LEU A 505 15.78 10.95 4.89
N ILE A 506 14.61 10.33 4.75
CA ILE A 506 13.86 10.33 3.49
C ILE A 506 13.47 11.76 3.08
N VAL A 507 13.03 12.62 4.00
CA VAL A 507 12.71 14.02 3.70
C VAL A 507 13.96 14.76 3.22
N VAL A 508 15.11 14.55 3.86
CA VAL A 508 16.40 15.12 3.41
C VAL A 508 16.75 14.64 2.00
N PHE A 509 16.55 13.35 1.69
CA PHE A 509 16.81 12.79 0.36
C PHE A 509 15.85 13.27 -0.72
N MET A 510 14.73 13.91 -0.38
CA MET A 510 13.88 14.59 -1.37
C MET A 510 14.40 15.98 -1.77
N LEU A 511 15.20 16.64 -0.92
CA LEU A 511 15.70 18.00 -1.16
C LEU A 511 16.53 18.14 -2.44
N PRO A 512 17.44 17.19 -2.79
CA PRO A 512 18.17 17.25 -4.05
C PRO A 512 17.25 17.25 -5.27
N GLU A 513 16.21 16.40 -5.27
CA GLU A 513 15.23 16.36 -6.36
C GLU A 513 14.49 17.70 -6.48
N TRP A 514 14.05 18.28 -5.36
CA TRP A 514 13.33 19.56 -5.36
C TRP A 514 14.21 20.71 -5.82
N THR A 515 15.47 20.71 -5.38
CA THR A 515 16.47 21.71 -5.77
C THR A 515 16.78 21.59 -7.25
N ALA A 516 16.93 20.37 -7.79
CA ALA A 516 17.16 20.15 -9.21
C ALA A 516 15.97 20.60 -10.08
N VAL A 517 14.73 20.27 -9.68
CA VAL A 517 13.52 20.74 -10.38
C VAL A 517 13.39 22.26 -10.34
N TRP A 518 13.85 22.88 -9.25
CA TRP A 518 13.85 24.33 -9.09
C TRP A 518 14.94 25.01 -9.95
N LEU A 519 16.16 24.48 -9.97
CA LEU A 519 17.30 25.02 -10.74
C LEU A 519 17.15 24.79 -12.25
N PHE A 520 16.53 23.68 -12.67
CA PHE A 520 16.42 23.29 -14.07
C PHE A 520 14.94 23.17 -14.50
N PRO A 521 14.18 24.27 -14.53
CA PRO A 521 12.77 24.23 -14.89
C PRO A 521 12.59 23.84 -16.37
N ARG A 522 11.66 22.91 -16.62
CA ARG A 522 11.37 22.37 -17.96
C ARG A 522 11.23 23.43 -19.07
N ARG A 523 10.63 24.59 -18.75
CA ARG A 523 10.39 25.69 -19.69
C ARG A 523 11.67 26.22 -20.34
N GLN A 524 12.78 26.24 -19.61
CA GLN A 524 14.07 26.73 -20.14
C GLN A 524 14.73 25.76 -21.13
N TRP A 525 14.27 24.50 -21.16
CA TRP A 525 14.88 23.42 -21.94
C TRP A 525 14.00 22.92 -23.09
N GLU A 526 12.92 23.64 -23.41
CA GLU A 526 11.98 23.26 -24.48
C GLU A 526 12.67 23.19 -25.85
N SER A 527 13.71 23.98 -26.09
CA SER A 527 14.52 23.97 -27.32
C SER A 527 15.47 22.77 -27.43
N ARG A 528 15.81 22.09 -26.32
CA ARG A 528 16.77 20.98 -26.28
C ARG A 528 16.21 19.78 -25.50
N PRO A 529 15.14 19.11 -26.01
CA PRO A 529 14.42 18.07 -25.28
C PRO A 529 15.28 16.82 -24.99
N VAL A 530 16.21 16.47 -25.87
CA VAL A 530 17.13 15.33 -25.67
C VAL A 530 18.10 15.61 -24.53
N ALA A 531 18.74 16.78 -24.54
CA ALA A 531 19.67 17.19 -23.47
C ALA A 531 18.96 17.22 -22.10
N TYR A 532 17.74 17.75 -22.06
CA TYR A 532 16.93 17.74 -20.84
C TYR A 532 16.59 16.33 -20.35
N ARG A 533 16.25 15.42 -21.26
CA ARG A 533 16.00 14.00 -20.92
C ARG A 533 17.24 13.32 -20.35
N LEU A 534 18.42 13.59 -20.91
CA LEU A 534 19.68 13.04 -20.40
C LEU A 534 20.01 13.62 -19.02
N LEU A 535 19.84 14.94 -18.82
CA LEU A 535 20.01 15.60 -17.51
C LEU A 535 19.08 15.02 -16.45
N CYS A 536 17.78 14.88 -16.77
CA CYS A 536 16.82 14.21 -15.88
C CYS A 536 17.19 12.75 -15.64
N GLY A 537 17.82 12.08 -16.61
CA GLY A 537 18.33 10.72 -16.47
C GLY A 537 19.40 10.62 -15.39
N VAL A 538 20.36 11.54 -15.39
CA VAL A 538 21.42 11.63 -14.35
C VAL A 538 20.80 11.88 -12.98
N GLY A 539 19.87 12.86 -12.89
CA GLY A 539 19.14 13.11 -11.64
C GLY A 539 18.32 11.91 -11.17
N GLY A 540 17.74 11.14 -12.10
CA GLY A 540 17.03 9.90 -11.81
C GLY A 540 17.94 8.82 -11.23
N VAL A 541 19.15 8.64 -11.77
CA VAL A 541 20.14 7.71 -11.21
C VAL A 541 20.50 8.10 -9.78
N MET A 542 20.76 9.38 -9.53
CA MET A 542 21.03 9.86 -8.17
C MET A 542 19.87 9.57 -7.20
N ASN A 543 18.63 9.82 -7.61
CA ASN A 543 17.45 9.52 -6.78
C ASN A 543 17.34 8.02 -6.48
N VAL A 544 17.55 7.16 -7.49
CA VAL A 544 17.52 5.71 -7.31
C VAL A 544 18.59 5.25 -6.32
N LEU A 545 19.82 5.74 -6.46
CA LEU A 545 20.91 5.40 -5.53
C LEU A 545 20.61 5.87 -4.10
N LEU A 546 20.17 7.11 -3.92
CA LEU A 546 19.80 7.65 -2.59
C LEU A 546 18.68 6.82 -1.95
N MET A 547 17.64 6.48 -2.73
CA MET A 547 16.54 5.65 -2.23
C MET A 547 16.96 4.23 -1.93
N MET A 548 17.83 3.62 -2.74
CA MET A 548 18.41 2.32 -2.43
C MET A 548 19.20 2.38 -1.14
N SER A 549 20.12 3.34 -0.99
CA SER A 549 20.92 3.51 0.23
C SER A 549 20.06 3.70 1.49
N ALA A 550 19.04 4.57 1.45
CA ALA A 550 18.15 4.81 2.60
C ALA A 550 17.44 3.52 3.05
N ASN A 551 16.91 2.76 2.09
CA ASN A 551 16.16 1.54 2.38
C ASN A 551 17.07 0.37 2.76
N LEU A 552 18.31 0.34 2.30
CA LEU A 552 19.30 -0.67 2.70
C LEU A 552 19.74 -0.49 4.15
N VAL A 553 19.98 0.77 4.57
CA VAL A 553 20.27 1.09 5.97
C VAL A 553 19.07 0.74 6.85
N GLY A 554 17.85 1.09 6.41
CA GLY A 554 16.63 0.88 7.17
C GLY A 554 16.21 -0.59 7.32
N PHE A 555 16.33 -1.40 6.26
CA PHE A 555 15.62 -2.68 6.19
C PHE A 555 16.43 -3.89 5.69
N ALA A 556 17.70 -3.72 5.28
CA ALA A 556 18.48 -4.82 4.70
C ALA A 556 19.79 -5.13 5.45
N VAL A 557 20.78 -4.24 5.35
CA VAL A 557 22.17 -4.54 5.73
C VAL A 557 22.68 -3.69 6.91
N GLY A 558 21.88 -2.72 7.35
CA GLY A 558 22.25 -1.80 8.43
C GLY A 558 23.35 -0.80 8.03
N LEU A 559 23.88 -0.09 9.02
CA LEU A 559 24.96 0.88 8.79
C LEU A 559 26.28 0.19 8.45
N ASP A 560 26.59 -0.92 9.13
CA ASP A 560 27.85 -1.65 8.93
C ASP A 560 27.94 -2.26 7.53
N GLY A 561 26.85 -2.84 7.03
CA GLY A 561 26.80 -3.37 5.67
C GLY A 561 26.88 -2.27 4.61
N LEU A 562 26.20 -1.13 4.80
CA LEU A 562 26.34 0.02 3.89
C LEU A 562 27.78 0.54 3.89
N GLN A 563 28.39 0.67 5.07
CA GLN A 563 29.77 1.12 5.19
C GLN A 563 30.75 0.15 4.50
N SER A 564 30.51 -1.16 4.60
CA SER A 564 31.28 -2.17 3.87
C SER A 564 31.13 -2.03 2.35
N ILE A 565 29.92 -1.77 1.85
CA ILE A 565 29.67 -1.51 0.42
C ILE A 565 30.44 -0.26 -0.04
N ILE A 566 30.31 0.86 0.69
CA ILE A 566 30.99 2.12 0.35
C ILE A 566 32.52 1.93 0.37
N ARG A 567 33.06 1.34 1.44
CA ARG A 567 34.50 1.05 1.53
C ARG A 567 34.95 0.14 0.39
N GLY A 568 34.21 -0.92 0.08
CA GLY A 568 34.54 -1.83 -1.03
C GLY A 568 34.51 -1.15 -2.40
N ILE A 569 33.62 -0.19 -2.62
CA ILE A 569 33.55 0.59 -3.88
C ILE A 569 34.77 1.51 -4.03
N PHE A 570 35.23 2.13 -2.96
CA PHE A 570 36.32 3.14 -3.01
C PHE A 570 37.71 2.58 -2.70
N ARG A 571 37.84 1.32 -2.28
CA ARG A 571 39.13 0.70 -1.93
C ARG A 571 39.95 0.31 -3.15
N ASP A 572 39.29 -0.28 -4.16
CA ASP A 572 39.96 -0.90 -5.31
C ASP A 572 39.42 -0.36 -6.65
N TRP A 573 40.26 -0.37 -7.70
CA TRP A 573 39.87 0.06 -9.05
C TRP A 573 38.66 -0.72 -9.59
N SER A 574 38.53 -1.99 -9.23
CA SER A 574 37.38 -2.83 -9.56
C SER A 574 36.06 -2.29 -8.98
N GLY A 575 36.11 -1.69 -7.80
CA GLY A 575 34.96 -1.05 -7.16
C GLY A 575 34.49 0.20 -7.91
N PHE A 576 35.44 1.02 -8.40
CA PHE A 576 35.13 2.18 -9.22
C PHE A 576 34.52 1.79 -10.58
N VAL A 577 35.12 0.80 -11.25
CA VAL A 577 34.58 0.24 -12.51
C VAL A 577 33.16 -0.31 -12.29
N PHE A 578 32.94 -1.01 -11.18
CA PHE A 578 31.60 -1.48 -10.81
C PHE A 578 30.62 -0.33 -10.60
N LEU A 579 30.98 0.72 -9.85
CA LEU A 579 30.11 1.87 -9.61
C LEU A 579 29.73 2.57 -10.93
N PHE A 580 30.71 2.82 -11.80
CA PHE A 580 30.46 3.43 -13.11
C PHE A 580 29.54 2.55 -13.97
N THR A 581 29.77 1.23 -13.98
CA THR A 581 28.94 0.26 -14.70
C THR A 581 27.52 0.23 -14.15
N ALA A 582 27.36 0.19 -12.82
CA ALA A 582 26.06 0.21 -12.16
C ALA A 582 25.29 1.49 -12.46
N CYS A 583 25.93 2.66 -12.34
CA CYS A 583 25.35 3.95 -12.70
C CYS A 583 24.91 4.00 -14.17
N SER A 584 25.72 3.44 -15.08
CA SER A 584 25.38 3.36 -16.51
C SER A 584 24.18 2.44 -16.76
N CYS A 585 24.11 1.29 -16.10
CA CYS A 585 22.96 0.38 -16.19
C CYS A 585 21.68 1.01 -15.62
N LEU A 586 21.78 1.69 -14.47
CA LEU A 586 20.67 2.43 -13.88
C LEU A 586 20.21 3.56 -14.81
N PHE A 587 21.14 4.26 -15.46
CA PHE A 587 20.82 5.31 -16.43
C PHE A 587 20.00 4.75 -17.59
N VAL A 588 20.42 3.62 -18.17
CA VAL A 588 19.65 2.91 -19.21
C VAL A 588 18.25 2.56 -18.71
N GLY A 589 18.14 2.01 -17.50
CA GLY A 589 16.86 1.72 -16.86
C GLY A 589 15.96 2.96 -16.76
N VAL A 590 16.51 4.09 -16.29
CA VAL A 590 15.80 5.38 -16.18
C VAL A 590 15.35 5.90 -17.55
N GLN A 591 16.18 5.81 -18.58
CA GLN A 591 15.79 6.21 -19.95
C GLN A 591 14.63 5.37 -20.48
N VAL A 592 14.64 4.06 -20.25
CA VAL A 592 13.52 3.18 -20.60
C VAL A 592 12.27 3.53 -19.79
N MET A 593 12.40 3.86 -18.50
CA MET A 593 11.27 4.35 -17.70
C MET A 593 10.67 5.64 -18.27
N PHE A 594 11.47 6.59 -18.75
CA PHE A 594 10.95 7.80 -19.41
C PHE A 594 10.14 7.47 -20.65
N ARG A 595 10.63 6.56 -21.49
CA ARG A 595 9.89 6.11 -22.68
C ARG A 595 8.60 5.37 -22.32
N LEU A 596 8.62 4.57 -21.26
CA LEU A 596 7.42 3.93 -20.72
C LEU A 596 6.40 4.98 -20.26
N ARG A 597 6.82 6.04 -19.54
CA ARG A 597 5.94 7.14 -19.11
C ARG A 597 5.36 7.91 -20.29
N GLU A 598 6.14 8.13 -21.35
CA GLU A 598 5.65 8.76 -22.58
C GLU A 598 4.60 7.88 -23.28
N SER A 599 4.85 6.58 -23.38
CA SER A 599 3.91 5.60 -23.94
C SER A 599 2.62 5.52 -23.11
N GLU A 600 2.71 5.52 -21.78
CA GLU A 600 1.56 5.56 -20.88
C GLU A 600 0.73 6.83 -21.13
N ARG A 601 1.38 8.00 -21.21
CA ARG A 601 0.73 9.28 -21.49
C ARG A 601 -0.01 9.27 -22.83
N LYS A 602 0.62 8.72 -23.88
CA LYS A 602 0.01 8.57 -25.22
C LYS A 602 -1.21 7.65 -25.23
N ARG A 603 -1.24 6.64 -24.35
CA ARG A 603 -2.38 5.73 -24.16
C ARG A 603 -3.44 6.28 -23.21
N GLY A 604 -3.33 7.53 -22.75
CA GLY A 604 -4.26 8.12 -21.79
C GLY A 604 -4.14 7.57 -20.37
N VAL A 605 -3.08 6.82 -20.05
CA VAL A 605 -2.86 6.28 -18.71
C VAL A 605 -2.38 7.40 -17.78
N THR A 606 -3.15 7.68 -16.73
CA THR A 606 -2.94 8.78 -15.78
C THR A 606 -2.43 8.28 -14.43
N LEU A 607 -1.27 7.65 -14.46
CA LEU A 607 -0.52 7.36 -13.25
C LEU A 607 0.14 8.66 -12.79
N ARG A 608 -0.49 9.38 -11.86
CA ARG A 608 0.10 10.57 -11.19
C ARG A 608 1.22 10.18 -10.21
N CYS A 609 2.01 9.17 -10.58
CA CYS A 609 3.08 8.50 -9.85
C CYS A 609 4.04 7.76 -10.80
#